data_AF-A0A8J4CNF1-F1
#
_entry.id   AF-A0A8J4CNF1-F1
#
_cell.length_a   1.000
_cell.length_b   1.000
_cell.length_c   1.000
_cell.angle_alpha   90.00
_cell.angle_beta   90.00
_cell.angle_gamma   90.00
#
_symmetry.space_group_name_H-M   'P 1'
#
loop_
_entity.id
_entity.type
_entity.pdbx_description
1 polymer ?
#
loop_
_entity_poly.entity_id
_entity_poly.type
_entity_poly.pdbx_seq_one_letter_code
_entity_poly.pdbx_strand_id
1 'polypeptide(L)'
;DMKRPESFHLRMVSEPACGTPSEPQVYCQSEDHILIGRADARSLLICISCNFYFIFTLGSIAFTTKMLTTMQRRASVPTATQRAKPAPARPARTGRAVAVTIFASKFAPPTVAETKAKFFAGYTKPIASIYNTVLQELLVQQHFMRYSKDYVYNEIFALGFVSVYEQILESLSQEERDAIFVSYVSALGEDPATYKRDAERIEKAAGALTGPDALTPDASGNDVQKALEIIKSACAADAFSYNKFVAIGLFRLLELTGAKEPAALERLVNSVGIKPEAVNRDLLMYKGVLSKLAAAKEMMREFVEREKRKQAERDAAKVAKPATAEPVAQA
;
A
#
# COMPACT_ATOMS: atom_id res chain seq x y z
N ASP A 1 -0.51 43.71 43.90
CA ASP A 1 -1.17 42.40 43.85
C ASP A 1 -2.62 42.49 43.47
N MET A 2 -2.95 41.80 42.37
CA MET A 2 -4.24 41.78 41.69
C MET A 2 -5.31 41.04 42.50
N LYS A 3 -6.43 41.72 42.73
CA LYS A 3 -7.75 41.10 42.95
C LYS A 3 -8.39 40.80 41.60
N ARG A 4 -8.90 39.58 41.40
CA ARG A 4 -9.97 39.31 40.43
C ARG A 4 -10.80 38.10 40.91
N PRO A 5 -12.12 38.27 41.15
CA PRO A 5 -13.05 37.14 41.25
C PRO A 5 -14.01 37.08 40.05
N GLU A 6 -14.53 35.86 39.83
CA GLU A 6 -15.86 35.45 39.33
C GLU A 6 -16.37 36.02 37.98
N SER A 7 -16.46 35.19 36.93
CA SER A 7 -17.60 34.34 36.51
C SER A 7 -18.74 35.12 35.83
N PHE A 8 -19.14 34.71 34.61
CA PHE A 8 -20.53 34.39 34.24
C PHE A 8 -20.70 34.11 32.73
N HIS A 9 -21.57 33.12 32.47
CA HIS A 9 -22.05 32.62 31.18
C HIS A 9 -22.85 33.64 30.37
N LEU A 10 -22.78 33.53 29.03
CA LEU A 10 -23.85 33.93 28.11
C LEU A 10 -23.95 32.99 26.90
N ARG A 11 -24.96 32.11 26.97
CA ARG A 11 -25.98 31.80 25.95
C ARG A 11 -25.59 31.93 24.47
N MET A 12 -25.54 30.80 23.78
CA MET A 12 -25.81 30.71 22.34
C MET A 12 -27.27 30.30 22.14
N VAL A 13 -27.98 31.11 21.35
CA VAL A 13 -29.38 30.95 20.95
C VAL A 13 -29.42 30.40 19.52
N SER A 14 -30.32 29.45 19.31
CA SER A 14 -30.90 28.82 18.10
C SER A 14 -30.50 29.24 16.67
N GLU A 15 -30.38 28.21 15.81
CA GLU A 15 -30.52 28.10 14.33
C GLU A 15 -31.75 28.85 13.73
N PRO A 16 -31.99 29.00 12.38
CA PRO A 16 -31.60 28.10 11.26
C PRO A 16 -31.39 28.68 9.81
N ALA A 17 -31.12 27.75 8.88
CA ALA A 17 -31.60 27.65 7.47
C ALA A 17 -30.87 28.32 6.27
N CYS A 18 -30.34 27.44 5.41
CA CYS A 18 -30.57 27.27 3.96
C CYS A 18 -30.56 28.48 3.00
N GLY A 19 -29.67 28.42 2.00
CA GLY A 19 -29.77 29.21 0.75
C GLY A 19 -28.65 28.90 -0.25
N THR A 20 -28.98 28.20 -1.33
CA THR A 20 -28.27 28.21 -2.63
C THR A 20 -29.23 28.83 -3.67
N PRO A 21 -28.88 29.00 -4.95
CA PRO A 21 -27.60 29.28 -5.62
C PRO A 21 -27.67 30.55 -6.52
N SER A 22 -26.53 31.13 -6.91
CA SER A 22 -26.49 32.02 -8.08
C SER A 22 -25.08 32.09 -8.69
N GLU A 23 -24.94 31.54 -9.91
CA GLU A 23 -24.00 32.02 -10.95
C GLU A 23 -24.15 33.55 -11.14
N PRO A 24 -23.14 34.31 -11.60
CA PRO A 24 -22.68 34.16 -13.00
C PRO A 24 -21.23 34.61 -13.37
N GLN A 25 -20.80 34.11 -14.53
CA GLN A 25 -20.07 34.78 -15.63
C GLN A 25 -18.67 35.42 -15.47
N VAL A 26 -18.05 35.50 -16.66
CA VAL A 26 -16.94 36.34 -17.15
C VAL A 26 -15.51 35.97 -16.71
N TYR A 27 -14.46 36.01 -17.55
CA TYR A 27 -14.19 36.80 -18.76
C TYR A 27 -13.08 36.12 -19.59
N CYS A 28 -13.19 36.13 -20.93
CA CYS A 28 -12.09 35.87 -21.86
C CYS A 28 -11.26 37.14 -22.03
N GLN A 29 -9.93 37.06 -21.92
CA GLN A 29 -8.90 37.94 -22.52
C GLN A 29 -7.55 37.50 -21.92
N SER A 30 -6.40 37.54 -22.57
CA SER A 30 -5.94 37.60 -23.95
C SER A 30 -4.42 37.37 -23.84
N GLU A 31 -3.82 36.91 -24.92
CA GLU A 31 -2.39 36.63 -25.08
C GLU A 31 -1.50 37.84 -24.73
N ASP A 32 -0.30 37.58 -24.20
CA ASP A 32 0.92 38.23 -24.69
C ASP A 32 2.20 37.52 -24.22
N HIS A 33 3.18 37.61 -25.11
CA HIS A 33 4.41 36.83 -25.30
C HIS A 33 5.63 37.35 -24.48
N ILE A 34 6.77 36.62 -24.61
CA ILE A 34 8.19 37.10 -24.50
C ILE A 34 8.77 37.16 -23.05
N LEU A 35 9.98 36.71 -22.68
CA LEU A 35 11.18 36.21 -23.36
C LEU A 35 12.08 35.38 -22.40
N ILE A 36 12.97 34.62 -23.05
CA ILE A 36 14.10 33.85 -22.54
C ILE A 36 15.15 34.71 -21.83
N GLY A 37 15.68 34.22 -20.70
CA GLY A 37 16.88 34.75 -20.04
C GLY A 37 17.68 33.64 -19.35
N ARG A 38 18.86 33.34 -19.90
CA ARG A 38 19.91 32.45 -19.34
C ARG A 38 20.50 33.05 -18.05
N ALA A 39 20.71 32.22 -17.03
CA ALA A 39 21.74 32.40 -16.00
C ALA A 39 22.05 31.07 -15.31
N ASP A 40 23.25 31.02 -14.72
CA ASP A 40 24.18 29.90 -14.65
C ASP A 40 23.87 28.70 -13.74
N ALA A 41 24.49 27.59 -14.15
CA ALA A 41 24.64 26.33 -13.45
C ALA A 41 25.60 26.45 -12.27
N ARG A 42 25.14 26.03 -11.08
CA ARG A 42 25.90 25.29 -10.05
C ARG A 42 25.09 25.28 -8.75
N SER A 43 24.28 24.24 -8.59
CA SER A 43 24.05 23.52 -7.33
C SER A 43 22.74 22.76 -7.38
N LEU A 44 22.75 21.63 -6.69
CA LEU A 44 21.62 20.92 -6.12
C LEU A 44 20.89 19.88 -6.98
N LEU A 45 20.75 18.73 -6.31
CA LEU A 45 19.80 17.65 -6.50
C LEU A 45 20.10 16.66 -7.62
N ILE A 46 20.70 15.56 -7.17
CA ILE A 46 20.50 14.21 -7.68
C ILE A 46 18.98 13.92 -7.61
N CYS A 47 18.25 14.44 -8.59
CA CYS A 47 16.90 14.04 -8.93
C CYS A 47 17.00 12.77 -9.77
N ILE A 48 16.60 11.64 -9.17
CA ILE A 48 16.36 10.38 -9.88
C ILE A 48 15.26 10.62 -10.91
N SER A 49 15.71 11.02 -12.10
CA SER A 49 14.91 11.17 -13.31
C SER A 49 15.24 9.99 -14.20
N CYS A 50 14.45 8.93 -14.13
CA CYS A 50 14.39 7.93 -15.21
C CYS A 50 12.96 7.83 -15.69
N ASN A 51 12.67 8.76 -16.58
CA ASN A 51 11.66 8.74 -17.61
C ASN A 51 11.69 7.37 -18.34
N PHE A 52 10.63 6.57 -18.22
CA PHE A 52 10.48 5.34 -19.00
C PHE A 52 9.18 5.44 -19.81
N TYR A 53 9.31 6.09 -20.96
CA TYR A 53 8.36 6.09 -22.06
C TYR A 53 9.03 5.32 -23.20
N PHE A 54 8.76 4.03 -23.33
CA PHE A 54 8.96 3.33 -24.61
C PHE A 54 8.16 2.02 -24.68
N ILE A 55 7.03 2.13 -25.40
CA ILE A 55 6.51 1.23 -26.44
C ILE A 55 6.71 -0.28 -26.22
N PHE A 56 5.60 -0.98 -25.88
CA PHE A 56 5.42 -2.37 -26.29
C PHE A 56 4.24 -2.47 -27.26
N THR A 57 4.58 -2.61 -28.53
CA THR A 57 3.69 -2.91 -29.64
C THR A 57 3.09 -4.32 -29.50
N LEU A 58 1.81 -4.40 -29.82
CA LEU A 58 0.96 -5.58 -29.91
C LEU A 58 1.58 -6.73 -30.72
N GLY A 59 1.49 -7.95 -30.18
CA GLY A 59 1.77 -9.20 -30.88
C GLY A 59 0.73 -10.27 -30.53
N SER A 60 -0.17 -10.52 -31.47
CA SER A 60 -1.27 -11.50 -31.44
C SER A 60 -0.83 -12.92 -31.14
N ILE A 61 -1.54 -13.62 -30.25
CA ILE A 61 -1.46 -15.08 -30.08
C ILE A 61 -2.71 -15.69 -30.71
N ALA A 62 -2.51 -16.44 -31.80
CA ALA A 62 -3.53 -17.22 -32.49
C ALA A 62 -3.84 -18.49 -31.69
N PHE A 63 -5.10 -18.61 -31.24
CA PHE A 63 -5.66 -19.81 -30.62
C PHE A 63 -5.97 -20.83 -31.72
N THR A 64 -5.32 -21.99 -31.71
CA THR A 64 -5.65 -23.10 -32.60
C THR A 64 -6.42 -24.18 -31.85
N THR A 65 -7.69 -24.29 -32.21
CA THR A 65 -8.67 -25.27 -31.74
C THR A 65 -8.37 -26.64 -32.35
N LYS A 66 -8.18 -27.68 -31.54
CA LYS A 66 -8.18 -29.08 -32.00
C LYS A 66 -9.34 -29.87 -31.39
N MET A 67 -10.34 -30.06 -32.26
CA MET A 67 -11.04 -31.31 -32.57
C MET A 67 -11.44 -32.24 -31.42
N LEU A 68 -12.74 -32.16 -31.10
CA LEU A 68 -13.54 -33.19 -30.43
C LEU A 68 -13.68 -34.40 -31.36
N THR A 69 -13.35 -35.61 -30.91
CA THR A 69 -13.78 -36.85 -31.59
C THR A 69 -14.31 -37.85 -30.57
N THR A 70 -15.62 -38.04 -30.68
CA THR A 70 -16.48 -39.19 -30.40
C THR A 70 -15.81 -40.47 -29.91
N MET A 71 -16.18 -40.93 -28.71
CA MET A 71 -16.10 -42.36 -28.36
C MET A 71 -17.45 -42.88 -27.84
N GLN A 72 -17.88 -43.93 -28.53
CA GLN A 72 -19.14 -44.64 -28.38
C GLN A 72 -19.26 -45.39 -27.04
N ARG A 73 -20.47 -45.27 -26.47
CA ARG A 73 -21.02 -46.17 -25.44
C ARG A 73 -21.02 -47.62 -25.94
N ARG A 74 -20.52 -48.53 -25.11
CA ARG A 74 -21.00 -49.93 -25.03
C ARG A 74 -21.64 -50.13 -23.67
N ALA A 75 -22.95 -50.34 -23.66
CA ALA A 75 -23.68 -50.75 -22.47
C ALA A 75 -23.51 -52.26 -22.30
N SER A 76 -22.98 -52.69 -21.15
CA SER A 76 -23.01 -54.08 -20.70
C SER A 76 -24.31 -54.35 -19.95
N VAL A 77 -24.99 -55.44 -20.31
CA VAL A 77 -26.21 -55.94 -19.67
C VAL A 77 -25.85 -56.56 -18.32
N PRO A 78 -26.55 -56.27 -17.21
CA PRO A 78 -26.34 -57.00 -15.96
C PRO A 78 -27.14 -58.31 -15.96
N THR A 79 -26.43 -59.41 -15.77
CA THR A 79 -26.99 -60.73 -15.48
C THR A 79 -27.62 -60.73 -14.09
N ALA A 80 -28.85 -61.25 -13.98
CA ALA A 80 -29.59 -61.36 -12.73
C ALA A 80 -28.93 -62.32 -11.74
N THR A 81 -28.37 -61.80 -10.65
CA THR A 81 -27.83 -62.59 -9.55
C THR A 81 -28.92 -62.91 -8.53
N GLN A 82 -29.04 -64.18 -8.16
CA GLN A 82 -30.05 -64.69 -7.23
C GLN A 82 -29.93 -64.10 -5.82
N ARG A 83 -31.09 -63.87 -5.18
CA ARG A 83 -31.25 -63.30 -3.84
C ARG A 83 -30.77 -64.28 -2.77
N ALA A 84 -29.66 -63.95 -2.09
CA ALA A 84 -29.16 -64.73 -0.96
C ALA A 84 -30.08 -64.60 0.28
N LYS A 85 -30.26 -65.70 1.01
CA LYS A 85 -31.00 -65.77 2.29
C LYS A 85 -30.29 -64.95 3.38
N PRO A 86 -31.03 -64.33 4.33
CA PRO A 86 -30.43 -63.54 5.40
C PRO A 86 -29.75 -64.45 6.43
N ALA A 87 -28.51 -64.11 6.79
CA ALA A 87 -27.78 -64.71 7.91
C ALA A 87 -28.26 -64.13 9.25
N PRO A 88 -28.18 -64.89 10.36
CA PRO A 88 -28.64 -64.42 11.67
C PRO A 88 -27.75 -63.30 12.23
N ALA A 89 -28.39 -62.27 12.78
CA ALA A 89 -27.74 -61.11 13.37
C ALA A 89 -26.93 -61.49 14.62
N ARG A 90 -25.65 -61.10 14.64
CA ARG A 90 -24.76 -61.22 15.80
C ARG A 90 -24.94 -59.98 16.69
N PRO A 91 -25.09 -60.12 18.02
CA PRO A 91 -25.29 -58.96 18.89
C PRO A 91 -24.03 -58.07 18.90
N ALA A 92 -24.23 -56.77 18.68
CA ALA A 92 -23.17 -55.77 18.69
C ALA A 92 -22.62 -55.58 20.12
N ARG A 93 -21.29 -55.69 20.29
CA ARG A 93 -20.61 -55.27 21.52
C ARG A 93 -20.76 -53.76 21.67
N THR A 94 -21.24 -53.30 22.81
CA THR A 94 -21.26 -51.90 23.22
C THR A 94 -19.82 -51.41 23.40
N GLY A 95 -19.22 -50.90 22.33
CA GLY A 95 -17.99 -50.10 22.42
C GLY A 95 -18.31 -48.80 23.14
N ARG A 96 -17.63 -48.53 24.26
CA ARG A 96 -17.74 -47.27 24.98
C ARG A 96 -17.21 -46.17 24.06
N ALA A 97 -18.10 -45.36 23.48
CA ALA A 97 -17.73 -44.25 22.63
C ALA A 97 -16.97 -43.23 23.49
N VAL A 98 -15.65 -43.17 23.30
CA VAL A 98 -14.84 -42.09 23.87
C VAL A 98 -15.08 -40.88 22.99
N ALA A 99 -15.93 -39.97 23.45
CA ALA A 99 -16.10 -38.67 22.84
C ALA A 99 -14.83 -37.85 23.10
N VAL A 100 -13.92 -37.83 22.13
CA VAL A 100 -12.77 -36.92 22.14
C VAL A 100 -13.30 -35.54 21.72
N THR A 101 -13.46 -34.64 22.67
CA THR A 101 -13.77 -33.24 22.39
C THR A 101 -12.50 -32.56 21.89
N ILE A 102 -12.37 -32.37 20.57
CA ILE A 102 -11.32 -31.54 20.00
C ILE A 102 -11.73 -30.09 20.22
N PHE A 103 -11.09 -29.40 21.17
CA PHE A 103 -11.10 -27.94 21.19
C PHE A 103 -10.31 -27.47 19.97
N ALA A 104 -10.99 -27.10 18.90
CA ALA A 104 -10.37 -26.27 17.87
C ALA A 104 -9.91 -24.98 18.58
N SER A 105 -8.60 -24.73 18.61
CA SER A 105 -8.06 -23.45 19.06
C SER A 105 -8.80 -22.36 18.28
N LYS A 106 -9.58 -21.53 18.98
CA LYS A 106 -10.36 -20.46 18.34
C LYS A 106 -9.36 -19.46 17.77
N PHE A 107 -9.08 -19.56 16.48
CA PHE A 107 -8.48 -18.48 15.72
C PHE A 107 -9.47 -17.32 15.72
N ALA A 108 -9.26 -16.37 16.63
CA ALA A 108 -10.09 -15.19 16.83
C ALA A 108 -9.25 -13.95 16.55
N PRO A 109 -9.01 -13.61 15.27
CA PRO A 109 -8.30 -12.40 14.90
C PRO A 109 -9.13 -11.16 15.29
N PRO A 110 -8.48 -10.02 15.56
CA PRO A 110 -9.20 -8.78 15.80
C PRO A 110 -10.01 -8.38 14.55
N THR A 111 -10.98 -7.49 14.71
CA THR A 111 -11.69 -6.92 13.57
C THR A 111 -10.90 -5.79 12.90
N VAL A 112 -11.22 -5.48 11.64
CA VAL A 112 -10.65 -4.31 10.94
C VAL A 112 -10.89 -3.02 11.74
N ALA A 113 -12.07 -2.89 12.37
CA ALA A 113 -12.41 -1.72 13.19
C ALA A 113 -11.50 -1.61 14.41
N GLU A 114 -11.19 -2.73 15.08
CA GLU A 114 -10.26 -2.77 16.21
C GLU A 114 -8.83 -2.39 15.78
N THR A 115 -8.34 -2.90 14.64
CA THR A 115 -7.03 -2.49 14.10
C THR A 115 -6.98 -0.99 13.80
N LYS A 116 -8.03 -0.43 13.18
CA LYS A 116 -8.11 1.03 12.94
C LYS A 116 -8.14 1.82 14.24
N ALA A 117 -8.89 1.37 15.23
CA ALA A 117 -8.93 2.00 16.54
C ALA A 117 -7.55 2.00 17.22
N LYS A 118 -6.80 0.89 17.14
CA LYS A 118 -5.42 0.81 17.65
C LYS A 118 -4.49 1.78 16.94
N PHE A 119 -4.62 1.95 15.62
CA PHE A 119 -3.81 2.92 14.88
C PHE A 119 -4.04 4.35 15.36
N PHE A 120 -5.31 4.79 15.49
CA PHE A 120 -5.62 6.14 15.97
C PHE A 120 -5.33 6.34 17.47
N ALA A 121 -5.32 5.27 18.26
CA ALA A 121 -4.84 5.31 19.64
C ALA A 121 -3.32 5.48 19.73
N GLY A 122 -2.57 4.87 18.80
CA GLY A 122 -1.11 5.00 18.71
C GLY A 122 -0.65 6.34 18.12
N TYR A 123 -1.39 6.85 17.13
CA TYR A 123 -1.09 8.12 16.46
C TYR A 123 -2.26 9.11 16.59
N THR A 124 -2.14 10.04 17.52
CA THR A 124 -3.21 11.01 17.86
C THR A 124 -3.11 12.34 17.12
N LYS A 125 -2.01 12.59 16.40
CA LYS A 125 -1.84 13.84 15.63
C LYS A 125 -2.72 13.81 14.37
N PRO A 126 -3.19 14.97 13.88
CA PRO A 126 -3.91 15.03 12.61
C PRO A 126 -3.02 14.61 11.44
N ILE A 127 -3.46 13.63 10.65
CA ILE A 127 -2.80 13.22 9.40
C ILE A 127 -3.47 13.97 8.24
N ALA A 128 -2.67 14.56 7.35
CA ALA A 128 -3.22 15.19 6.15
C ALA A 128 -4.04 14.18 5.32
N SER A 129 -5.22 14.60 4.87
CA SER A 129 -6.22 13.73 4.23
C SER A 129 -5.66 12.89 3.07
N ILE A 130 -4.73 13.46 2.29
CA ILE A 130 -4.04 12.78 1.19
C ILE A 130 -3.34 11.48 1.61
N TYR A 131 -2.70 11.47 2.79
CA TYR A 131 -2.04 10.27 3.32
C TYR A 131 -3.02 9.39 4.07
N ASN A 132 -3.96 9.99 4.82
CA ASN A 132 -4.88 9.23 5.66
C ASN A 132 -5.71 8.24 4.83
N THR A 133 -6.23 8.64 3.67
CA THR A 133 -6.98 7.72 2.78
C THR A 133 -6.15 6.50 2.40
N VAL A 134 -4.91 6.72 1.94
CA VAL A 134 -4.00 5.63 1.53
C VAL A 134 -3.60 4.76 2.71
N LEU A 135 -3.24 5.35 3.85
CA LEU A 135 -2.85 4.62 5.06
C LEU A 135 -3.99 3.73 5.56
N GLN A 136 -5.23 4.24 5.58
CA GLN A 136 -6.39 3.45 6.02
C GLN A 136 -6.71 2.31 5.05
N GLU A 137 -6.62 2.54 3.73
CA GLU A 137 -6.81 1.47 2.74
C GLU A 137 -5.72 0.39 2.85
N LEU A 138 -4.45 0.80 2.98
CA LEU A 138 -3.34 -0.11 3.21
C LEU A 138 -3.51 -0.90 4.50
N LEU A 139 -3.96 -0.25 5.59
CA LEU A 139 -4.15 -0.89 6.89
C LEU A 139 -5.23 -1.97 6.82
N VAL A 140 -6.33 -1.73 6.12
CA VAL A 140 -7.40 -2.72 5.90
C VAL A 140 -6.88 -3.91 5.09
N GLN A 141 -6.17 -3.66 3.99
CA GLN A 141 -5.63 -4.73 3.16
C GLN A 141 -4.60 -5.55 3.95
N GLN A 142 -3.72 -4.89 4.69
CA GLN A 142 -2.71 -5.53 5.52
C GLN A 142 -3.31 -6.33 6.67
N HIS A 143 -4.42 -5.86 7.25
CA HIS A 143 -5.15 -6.62 8.26
C HIS A 143 -5.59 -7.98 7.73
N PHE A 144 -6.20 -8.04 6.53
CA PHE A 144 -6.62 -9.31 5.93
C PHE A 144 -5.43 -10.22 5.59
N MET A 145 -4.31 -9.64 5.14
CA MET A 145 -3.09 -10.41 4.90
C MET A 145 -2.51 -10.97 6.19
N ARG A 146 -2.35 -10.14 7.22
CA ARG A 146 -1.72 -10.47 8.50
C ARG A 146 -2.48 -11.53 9.28
N TYR A 147 -3.81 -11.47 9.26
CA TYR A 147 -4.68 -12.41 9.96
C TYR A 147 -5.22 -13.51 9.03
N SER A 148 -4.64 -13.67 7.84
CA SER A 148 -4.83 -14.89 7.07
C SER A 148 -4.19 -16.08 7.80
N LYS A 149 -4.77 -17.28 7.65
CA LYS A 149 -4.23 -18.51 8.24
C LYS A 149 -2.85 -18.88 7.66
N ASP A 150 -2.62 -18.48 6.42
CA ASP A 150 -1.42 -18.83 5.66
C ASP A 150 -0.39 -17.68 5.69
N TYR A 151 -0.59 -16.68 6.56
CA TYR A 151 0.34 -15.58 6.71
C TYR A 151 1.68 -16.06 7.27
N VAL A 152 2.74 -15.79 6.51
CA VAL A 152 4.13 -16.02 6.93
C VAL A 152 4.92 -14.76 6.68
N TYR A 153 5.47 -14.20 7.76
CA TYR A 153 6.40 -13.08 7.66
C TYR A 153 7.65 -13.50 6.88
N ASN A 154 8.12 -12.61 6.01
CA ASN A 154 9.38 -12.79 5.30
C ASN A 154 10.06 -11.43 5.09
N GLU A 155 11.36 -11.45 4.92
CA GLU A 155 12.19 -10.24 4.94
C GLU A 155 12.11 -9.47 3.61
N ILE A 156 11.82 -10.16 2.50
CA ILE A 156 11.56 -9.52 1.20
C ILE A 156 10.24 -8.75 1.25
N PHE A 157 9.23 -9.31 1.90
CA PHE A 157 7.98 -8.60 2.22
C PHE A 157 8.25 -7.38 3.09
N ALA A 158 9.07 -7.49 4.14
CA ALA A 158 9.42 -6.36 5.00
C ALA A 158 10.11 -5.24 4.21
N LEU A 159 11.10 -5.59 3.36
CA LEU A 159 11.76 -4.65 2.45
C LEU A 159 10.74 -3.91 1.58
N GLY A 160 9.87 -4.66 0.88
CA GLY A 160 8.85 -4.05 0.02
C GLY A 160 7.87 -3.16 0.79
N PHE A 161 7.42 -3.60 1.96
CA PHE A 161 6.50 -2.84 2.80
C PHE A 161 7.12 -1.52 3.30
N VAL A 162 8.35 -1.58 3.84
CA VAL A 162 9.07 -0.39 4.33
C VAL A 162 9.32 0.59 3.19
N SER A 163 9.79 0.12 2.02
CA SER A 163 10.02 1.00 0.86
C SER A 163 8.75 1.71 0.39
N VAL A 164 7.61 1.01 0.33
CA VAL A 164 6.32 1.62 -0.02
C VAL A 164 5.95 2.72 0.96
N TYR A 165 6.10 2.40 2.24
CA TYR A 165 5.70 3.30 3.31
C TYR A 165 6.52 4.60 3.31
N GLU A 166 7.84 4.46 3.16
CA GLU A 166 8.77 5.60 3.08
C GLU A 166 8.47 6.49 1.87
N GLN A 167 8.14 5.89 0.72
CA GLN A 167 7.83 6.62 -0.50
C GLN A 167 6.49 7.37 -0.42
N ILE A 168 5.45 6.73 0.13
CA ILE A 168 4.12 7.36 0.27
C ILE A 168 4.24 8.62 1.15
N LEU A 169 4.96 8.53 2.26
CA LEU A 169 5.06 9.59 3.25
C LEU A 169 6.27 10.50 3.09
N GLU A 170 7.03 10.39 1.99
CA GLU A 170 8.33 11.07 1.80
C GLU A 170 8.36 12.59 2.08
N SER A 171 7.20 13.24 1.93
CA SER A 171 7.01 14.68 2.10
C SER A 171 6.76 15.11 3.56
N LEU A 172 6.61 14.16 4.48
CA LEU A 172 6.53 14.41 5.93
C LEU A 172 7.94 14.40 6.56
N SER A 173 8.08 14.98 7.75
CA SER A 173 9.35 14.91 8.49
C SER A 173 9.68 13.46 8.88
N GLN A 174 10.96 13.14 9.08
CA GLN A 174 11.36 11.79 9.47
C GLN A 174 10.67 11.33 10.77
N GLU A 175 10.59 12.22 11.76
CA GLU A 175 9.97 11.94 13.05
C GLU A 175 8.47 11.64 12.90
N GLU A 176 7.79 12.36 12.02
CA GLU A 176 6.38 12.14 11.75
C GLU A 176 6.14 10.81 11.01
N ARG A 177 6.94 10.54 9.97
CA ARG A 177 6.90 9.27 9.23
C ARG A 177 7.09 8.07 10.17
N ASP A 178 8.10 8.16 11.04
CA ASP A 178 8.46 7.09 11.97
C ASP A 178 7.37 6.87 13.02
N ALA A 179 6.79 7.94 13.57
CA ALA A 179 5.69 7.84 14.52
C ALA A 179 4.45 7.17 13.89
N ILE A 180 4.10 7.54 12.65
CA ILE A 180 3.01 6.89 11.93
C ILE A 180 3.36 5.41 11.67
N PHE A 181 4.62 5.09 11.31
CA PHE A 181 5.04 3.72 10.97
C PHE A 181 4.92 2.80 12.19
N VAL A 182 5.46 3.26 13.32
CA VAL A 182 5.39 2.57 14.61
C VAL A 182 3.93 2.31 14.97
N SER A 183 3.06 3.31 14.84
CA SER A 183 1.63 3.18 15.16
C SER A 183 0.91 2.22 14.22
N TYR A 184 1.26 2.25 12.92
CA TYR A 184 0.68 1.39 11.88
C TYR A 184 1.03 -0.09 12.13
N VAL A 185 2.31 -0.41 12.30
CA VAL A 185 2.76 -1.80 12.48
C VAL A 185 2.31 -2.34 13.84
N SER A 186 2.37 -1.53 14.88
CA SER A 186 1.87 -1.92 16.22
C SER A 186 0.36 -2.17 16.22
N ALA A 187 -0.43 -1.44 15.42
CA ALA A 187 -1.87 -1.66 15.31
C ALA A 187 -2.23 -3.05 14.74
N LEU A 188 -1.33 -3.62 13.92
CA LEU A 188 -1.44 -4.98 13.39
C LEU A 188 -0.93 -6.05 14.36
N GLY A 189 -0.44 -5.65 15.54
CA GLY A 189 0.15 -6.56 16.53
C GLY A 189 1.53 -7.07 16.14
N GLU A 190 2.23 -6.34 15.28
CA GLU A 190 3.58 -6.65 14.80
C GLU A 190 4.61 -5.70 15.44
N ASP A 191 5.89 -6.07 15.38
CA ASP A 191 6.98 -5.24 15.88
C ASP A 191 7.56 -4.33 14.76
N PRO A 192 7.41 -3.00 14.87
CA PRO A 192 7.97 -2.06 13.89
C PRO A 192 9.49 -2.12 13.79
N ALA A 193 10.19 -2.42 14.89
CA ALA A 193 11.66 -2.44 14.90
C ALA A 193 12.20 -3.62 14.06
N THR A 194 11.54 -4.78 14.15
CA THR A 194 11.85 -5.95 13.32
C THR A 194 11.74 -5.66 11.84
N TYR A 195 10.67 -5.00 11.39
CA TYR A 195 10.48 -4.66 9.98
C TYR A 195 11.59 -3.75 9.46
N LYS A 196 11.92 -2.69 10.19
CA LYS A 196 12.98 -1.75 9.80
C LYS A 196 14.35 -2.42 9.77
N ARG A 197 14.70 -3.16 10.83
CA ARG A 197 15.98 -3.86 10.93
C ARG A 197 16.17 -4.87 9.79
N ASP A 198 15.16 -5.69 9.52
CA ASP A 198 15.27 -6.73 8.50
C ASP A 198 15.29 -6.13 7.09
N ALA A 199 14.46 -5.10 6.83
CA ALA A 199 14.50 -4.34 5.59
C ALA A 199 15.88 -3.70 5.35
N GLU A 200 16.44 -3.01 6.35
CA GLU A 200 17.77 -2.38 6.26
C GLU A 200 18.87 -3.42 6.03
N ARG A 201 18.81 -4.57 6.71
CA ARG A 201 19.78 -5.66 6.53
C ARG A 201 19.76 -6.18 5.10
N ILE A 202 18.58 -6.48 4.57
CA ILE A 202 18.41 -6.98 3.20
C ILE A 202 18.80 -5.90 2.18
N GLU A 203 18.41 -4.63 2.39
CA GLU A 203 18.77 -3.52 1.52
C GLU A 203 20.28 -3.33 1.44
N LYS A 204 20.97 -3.33 2.59
CA LYS A 204 22.43 -3.23 2.66
C LYS A 204 23.11 -4.42 1.99
N ALA A 205 22.63 -5.63 2.21
CA ALA A 205 23.17 -6.82 1.58
C ALA A 205 22.99 -6.78 0.06
N ALA A 206 21.81 -6.38 -0.43
CA ALA A 206 21.52 -6.26 -1.85
C ALA A 206 22.34 -5.16 -2.53
N GLY A 207 22.57 -4.03 -1.85
CA GLY A 207 23.40 -2.93 -2.37
C GLY A 207 24.88 -3.28 -2.55
N ALA A 208 25.35 -4.39 -1.98
CA ALA A 208 26.69 -4.93 -2.19
C ALA A 208 26.79 -5.92 -3.38
N LEU A 209 25.66 -6.24 -4.01
CA LEU A 209 25.56 -7.19 -5.11
C LEU A 209 25.43 -6.46 -6.46
N THR A 210 25.90 -7.10 -7.53
CA THR A 210 25.81 -6.55 -8.89
C THR A 210 25.21 -7.56 -9.84
N GLY A 211 24.22 -7.13 -10.62
CA GLY A 211 23.58 -7.95 -11.64
C GLY A 211 22.54 -8.94 -11.10
N PRO A 212 21.71 -9.52 -12.00
CA PRO A 212 20.57 -10.35 -11.61
C PRO A 212 20.96 -11.72 -11.04
N ASP A 213 22.10 -12.28 -11.46
CA ASP A 213 22.52 -13.63 -11.06
C ASP A 213 22.84 -13.72 -9.56
N ALA A 214 23.23 -12.58 -8.95
CA ALA A 214 23.48 -12.46 -7.52
C ALA A 214 22.20 -12.61 -6.65
N LEU A 215 21.02 -12.56 -7.27
CA LEU A 215 19.71 -12.75 -6.62
C LEU A 215 19.18 -14.17 -6.80
N THR A 216 20.02 -15.13 -7.17
CA THR A 216 19.62 -16.54 -7.25
C THR A 216 19.41 -17.10 -5.84
N PRO A 217 18.24 -17.72 -5.53
CA PRO A 217 17.97 -18.34 -4.23
C PRO A 217 19.00 -19.40 -3.86
N ASP A 218 19.57 -19.29 -2.64
CA ASP A 218 20.57 -20.21 -2.11
C ASP A 218 20.52 -20.24 -0.57
N ALA A 219 20.26 -21.42 0.01
CA ALA A 219 20.21 -21.64 1.46
C ALA A 219 21.56 -21.37 2.16
N SER A 220 22.68 -21.53 1.45
CA SER A 220 24.03 -21.32 1.98
C SER A 220 24.62 -19.96 1.57
N GLY A 221 23.86 -19.16 0.82
CA GLY A 221 24.30 -17.89 0.25
C GLY A 221 24.35 -16.72 1.24
N ASN A 222 24.38 -15.52 0.67
CA ASN A 222 24.25 -14.28 1.44
C ASN A 222 22.83 -14.08 2.00
N ASP A 223 22.62 -13.03 2.80
CA ASP A 223 21.32 -12.75 3.44
C ASP A 223 20.16 -12.64 2.45
N VAL A 224 20.38 -12.02 1.28
CA VAL A 224 19.36 -11.88 0.24
C VAL A 224 19.01 -13.24 -0.36
N GLN A 225 20.02 -14.04 -0.71
CA GLN A 225 19.81 -15.36 -1.31
C GLN A 225 19.11 -16.32 -0.35
N LYS A 226 19.43 -16.25 0.94
CA LYS A 226 18.75 -17.01 2.00
C LYS A 226 17.30 -16.59 2.14
N ALA A 227 17.01 -15.28 2.16
CA ALA A 227 15.65 -14.77 2.23
C ALA A 227 14.80 -15.21 1.01
N LEU A 228 15.41 -15.24 -0.18
CA LEU A 228 14.76 -15.72 -1.40
C LEU A 228 14.56 -17.25 -1.39
N GLU A 229 15.49 -18.02 -0.82
CA GLU A 229 15.35 -19.47 -0.69
C GLU A 229 14.22 -19.87 0.26
N ILE A 230 13.97 -19.09 1.33
CA ILE A 230 12.82 -19.28 2.22
C ILE A 230 11.51 -19.18 1.42
N ILE A 231 11.39 -18.15 0.56
CA ILE A 231 10.21 -17.96 -0.29
C ILE A 231 10.08 -19.13 -1.26
N LYS A 232 11.16 -19.48 -1.96
CA LYS A 232 11.18 -20.61 -2.91
C LYS A 232 10.75 -21.92 -2.26
N SER A 233 11.26 -22.20 -1.07
CA SER A 233 10.90 -23.41 -0.30
C SER A 233 9.42 -23.39 0.10
N ALA A 234 8.89 -22.25 0.52
CA ALA A 234 7.48 -22.10 0.84
C ALA A 234 6.58 -22.25 -0.40
N CYS A 235 6.99 -21.72 -1.56
CA CYS A 235 6.29 -21.90 -2.84
C CYS A 235 6.27 -23.38 -3.25
N ALA A 236 7.40 -24.08 -3.14
CA ALA A 236 7.50 -25.51 -3.46
C ALA A 236 6.62 -26.39 -2.55
N ALA A 237 6.37 -25.93 -1.31
CA ALA A 237 5.50 -26.59 -0.35
C ALA A 237 4.01 -26.16 -0.44
N ASP A 238 3.64 -25.30 -1.40
CA ASP A 238 2.30 -24.69 -1.52
C ASP A 238 1.83 -24.00 -0.22
N ALA A 239 2.80 -23.48 0.57
CA ALA A 239 2.59 -22.84 1.85
C ALA A 239 2.89 -21.33 1.81
N PHE A 240 3.10 -20.77 0.62
CA PHE A 240 3.45 -19.37 0.45
C PHE A 240 2.22 -18.50 0.14
N SER A 241 1.83 -17.67 1.10
CA SER A 241 0.81 -16.64 0.88
C SER A 241 1.40 -15.42 0.18
N TYR A 242 1.33 -15.42 -1.15
CA TYR A 242 1.73 -14.27 -1.97
C TYR A 242 0.98 -12.99 -1.59
N ASN A 243 1.70 -11.86 -1.62
CA ASN A 243 1.11 -10.54 -1.48
C ASN A 243 1.88 -9.48 -2.29
N LYS A 244 1.24 -8.32 -2.50
CA LYS A 244 1.79 -7.24 -3.33
C LYS A 244 3.11 -6.66 -2.83
N PHE A 245 3.38 -6.69 -1.52
CA PHE A 245 4.63 -6.16 -0.97
C PHE A 245 5.82 -7.07 -1.28
N VAL A 246 5.59 -8.37 -1.48
CA VAL A 246 6.63 -9.28 -2.01
C VAL A 246 7.05 -8.86 -3.42
N ALA A 247 6.09 -8.54 -4.31
CA ALA A 247 6.42 -8.05 -5.65
C ALA A 247 7.28 -6.78 -5.61
N ILE A 248 6.92 -5.83 -4.74
CA ILE A 248 7.66 -4.59 -4.58
C ILE A 248 9.04 -4.84 -3.98
N GLY A 249 9.17 -5.76 -3.02
CA GLY A 249 10.45 -6.17 -2.44
C GLY A 249 11.38 -6.81 -3.48
N LEU A 250 10.86 -7.74 -4.30
CA LEU A 250 11.63 -8.34 -5.40
C LEU A 250 12.09 -7.29 -6.42
N PHE A 251 11.22 -6.35 -6.77
CA PHE A 251 11.59 -5.24 -7.64
C PHE A 251 12.66 -4.35 -7.00
N ARG A 252 12.55 -4.05 -5.70
CA ARG A 252 13.52 -3.25 -4.95
C ARG A 252 14.91 -3.90 -4.95
N LEU A 253 15.01 -5.22 -4.81
CA LEU A 253 16.29 -5.95 -4.93
C LEU A 253 16.95 -5.74 -6.31
N LEU A 254 16.17 -5.77 -7.39
CA LEU A 254 16.68 -5.54 -8.74
C LEU A 254 17.16 -4.10 -8.94
N GLU A 255 16.46 -3.13 -8.35
CA GLU A 255 16.91 -1.74 -8.36
C GLU A 255 18.27 -1.58 -7.68
N LEU A 256 18.46 -2.21 -6.51
CA LEU A 256 19.68 -2.14 -5.71
C LEU A 256 20.87 -2.80 -6.41
N THR A 257 20.64 -3.88 -7.15
CA THR A 257 21.69 -4.60 -7.92
C THR A 257 21.96 -3.99 -9.31
N GLY A 258 21.20 -2.97 -9.71
CA GLY A 258 21.27 -2.33 -11.01
C GLY A 258 20.67 -3.14 -12.17
N ALA A 259 20.01 -4.27 -11.89
CA ALA A 259 19.44 -5.18 -12.89
C ALA A 259 18.03 -4.73 -13.35
N LYS A 260 17.96 -3.58 -14.03
CA LYS A 260 16.71 -2.89 -14.37
C LYS A 260 15.96 -3.42 -15.61
N GLU A 261 16.47 -4.47 -16.26
CA GLU A 261 15.82 -4.99 -17.47
C GLU A 261 14.59 -5.85 -17.12
N PRO A 262 13.49 -5.79 -17.91
CA PRO A 262 12.29 -6.59 -17.65
C PRO A 262 12.56 -8.10 -17.54
N ALA A 263 13.51 -8.61 -18.33
CA ALA A 263 13.92 -10.02 -18.30
C ALA A 263 14.60 -10.42 -16.98
N ALA A 264 15.16 -9.48 -16.21
CA ALA A 264 15.74 -9.77 -14.90
C ALA A 264 14.65 -10.04 -13.85
N LEU A 265 13.54 -9.29 -13.90
CA LEU A 265 12.39 -9.51 -13.04
C LEU A 265 11.76 -10.88 -13.29
N GLU A 266 11.54 -11.24 -14.55
CA GLU A 266 10.98 -12.54 -14.90
C GLU A 266 11.86 -13.70 -14.41
N ARG A 267 13.18 -13.59 -14.61
CA ARG A 267 14.15 -14.58 -14.09
C ARG A 267 14.10 -14.73 -12.57
N LEU A 268 14.11 -13.61 -11.84
CA LEU A 268 14.04 -13.61 -10.38
C LEU A 268 12.72 -14.20 -9.86
N VAL A 269 11.59 -13.81 -10.46
CA VAL A 269 10.27 -14.27 -10.04
C VAL A 269 10.10 -15.77 -10.29
N ASN A 270 10.59 -16.26 -11.43
CA ASN A 270 10.59 -17.68 -11.74
C ASN A 270 11.52 -18.48 -10.81
N SER A 271 12.68 -17.92 -10.43
CA SER A 271 13.63 -18.62 -9.55
C SER A 271 13.08 -18.85 -8.14
N VAL A 272 12.22 -17.96 -7.64
CA VAL A 272 11.52 -18.12 -6.35
C VAL A 272 10.19 -18.87 -6.45
N GLY A 273 9.77 -19.30 -7.64
CA GLY A 273 8.54 -20.08 -7.85
C GLY A 273 7.25 -19.27 -7.74
N ILE A 274 7.29 -17.95 -7.94
CA ILE A 274 6.10 -17.09 -7.99
C ILE A 274 5.66 -16.92 -9.45
N LYS A 275 4.34 -16.74 -9.68
CA LYS A 275 3.78 -16.50 -11.02
C LYS A 275 4.11 -15.07 -11.51
N PRO A 276 4.81 -14.88 -12.64
CA PRO A 276 5.15 -13.56 -13.18
C PRO A 276 3.95 -12.64 -13.39
N GLU A 277 2.79 -13.19 -13.76
CA GLU A 277 1.56 -12.43 -14.02
C GLU A 277 1.06 -11.72 -12.76
N ALA A 278 1.19 -12.36 -11.59
CA ALA A 278 0.78 -11.77 -10.33
C ALA A 278 1.67 -10.57 -9.96
N VAL A 279 2.99 -10.74 -10.12
CA VAL A 279 3.98 -9.69 -9.85
C VAL A 279 3.79 -8.50 -10.80
N ASN A 280 3.66 -8.75 -12.11
CA ASN A 280 3.47 -7.68 -13.09
C ASN A 280 2.18 -6.88 -12.83
N ARG A 281 1.07 -7.56 -12.51
CA ARG A 281 -0.19 -6.90 -12.16
C ARG A 281 -0.02 -5.97 -10.96
N ASP A 282 0.60 -6.46 -9.88
CA ASP A 282 0.71 -5.70 -8.64
C ASP A 282 1.71 -4.53 -8.77
N LEU A 283 2.79 -4.69 -9.54
CA LEU A 283 3.72 -3.60 -9.86
C LEU A 283 3.07 -2.51 -10.72
N LEU A 284 2.24 -2.88 -11.70
CA LEU A 284 1.46 -1.91 -12.50
C LEU A 284 0.48 -1.12 -11.64
N MET A 285 -0.23 -1.80 -10.73
CA MET A 285 -1.12 -1.15 -9.78
C MET A 285 -0.36 -0.20 -8.85
N TYR A 286 0.79 -0.64 -8.32
CA TYR A 286 1.62 0.18 -7.43
C TYR A 286 2.12 1.46 -8.12
N LYS A 287 2.63 1.34 -9.36
CA LYS A 287 3.03 2.51 -10.17
C LYS A 287 1.86 3.48 -10.37
N GLY A 288 0.66 2.96 -10.60
CA GLY A 288 -0.56 3.76 -10.71
C GLY A 288 -0.90 4.54 -9.43
N VAL A 289 -0.76 3.91 -8.25
CA VAL A 289 -0.99 4.57 -6.96
C VAL A 289 0.02 5.69 -6.71
N LEU A 290 1.31 5.41 -6.94
CA LEU A 290 2.38 6.41 -6.77
C LEU A 290 2.18 7.61 -7.69
N SER A 291 1.83 7.39 -8.96
CA SER A 291 1.57 8.46 -9.92
C SER A 291 0.41 9.37 -9.48
N LYS A 292 -0.67 8.79 -8.96
CA LYS A 292 -1.81 9.55 -8.44
C LYS A 292 -1.43 10.35 -7.19
N LEU A 293 -0.63 9.76 -6.28
CA LEU A 293 -0.15 10.46 -5.09
C LEU A 293 0.76 11.63 -5.45
N ALA A 294 1.68 11.46 -6.40
CA ALA A 294 2.54 12.53 -6.88
C ALA A 294 1.73 13.68 -7.49
N ALA A 295 0.75 13.38 -8.35
CA ALA A 295 -0.13 14.40 -8.93
C ALA A 295 -0.95 15.14 -7.86
N ALA A 296 -1.46 14.43 -6.85
CA ALA A 296 -2.22 15.05 -5.75
C ALA A 296 -1.33 15.93 -4.86
N LYS A 297 -0.08 15.51 -4.60
CA LYS A 297 0.91 16.32 -3.86
C LYS A 297 1.21 17.63 -4.59
N GLU A 298 1.41 17.57 -5.91
CA GLU A 298 1.72 18.77 -6.69
C GLU A 298 0.53 19.75 -6.73
N MET A 299 -0.69 19.26 -6.97
CA MET A 299 -1.91 20.08 -6.92
C MET A 299 -2.08 20.78 -5.55
N MET A 300 -1.79 20.07 -4.45
CA MET A 300 -1.87 20.64 -3.11
C MET A 300 -0.78 21.69 -2.87
N ARG A 301 0.45 21.45 -3.35
CA ARG A 301 1.54 22.42 -3.28
C ARG A 301 1.15 23.71 -4.01
N GLU A 302 0.66 23.61 -5.24
CA GLU A 302 0.19 24.77 -6.01
C GLU A 302 -0.98 25.50 -5.33
N PHE A 303 -1.89 24.77 -4.67
CA PHE A 303 -3.00 25.38 -3.94
C PHE A 303 -2.50 26.17 -2.72
N VAL A 304 -1.61 25.57 -1.94
CA VAL A 304 -1.00 26.21 -0.77
C VAL A 304 -0.19 27.44 -1.17
N GLU A 305 0.56 27.38 -2.26
CA GLU A 305 1.32 28.53 -2.79
C GLU A 305 0.40 29.67 -3.25
N ARG A 306 -0.70 29.34 -3.95
CA ARG A 306 -1.71 30.32 -4.37
C ARG A 306 -2.38 30.98 -3.17
N GLU A 307 -2.77 30.22 -2.17
CA GLU A 307 -3.40 30.78 -0.97
C GLU A 307 -2.41 31.61 -0.14
N LYS A 308 -1.14 31.19 -0.03
CA LYS A 308 -0.08 32.02 0.59
C LYS A 308 0.12 33.33 -0.16
N ARG A 309 0.12 33.33 -1.50
CA ARG A 309 0.23 34.57 -2.30
C ARG A 309 -0.97 35.48 -2.09
N LYS A 310 -2.20 34.95 -2.18
CA LYS A 310 -3.42 35.72 -1.89
C LYS A 310 -3.48 36.22 -0.46
N GLN A 311 -2.93 35.48 0.50
CA GLN A 311 -2.89 35.90 1.89
C GLN A 311 -1.86 37.02 2.09
N ALA A 312 -0.67 36.89 1.50
CA ALA A 312 0.35 37.95 1.51
C ALA A 312 -0.15 39.24 0.85
N GLU A 313 -0.87 39.14 -0.28
CA GLU A 313 -1.53 40.27 -0.94
C GLU A 313 -2.59 40.91 -0.04
N ARG A 314 -3.44 40.10 0.62
CA ARG A 314 -4.45 40.58 1.57
C ARG A 314 -3.84 41.27 2.79
N ASP A 315 -2.73 40.75 3.30
CA ASP A 315 -2.06 41.32 4.47
C ASP A 315 -1.25 42.58 4.11
N ALA A 316 -0.63 42.62 2.92
CA ALA A 316 -0.02 43.84 2.39
C ALA A 316 -1.05 44.95 2.14
N ALA A 317 -2.25 44.62 1.63
CA ALA A 317 -3.34 45.58 1.42
C ALA A 317 -3.90 46.14 2.74
N LYS A 318 -3.85 45.38 3.84
CA LYS A 318 -4.24 45.87 5.17
C LYS A 318 -3.20 46.81 5.78
N VAL A 319 -1.91 46.57 5.54
CA VAL A 319 -0.82 47.44 6.03
C VAL A 319 -0.74 48.73 5.20
N ALA A 320 -1.07 48.69 3.91
CA ALA A 320 -1.10 49.85 3.02
C ALA A 320 -2.33 50.78 3.19
N LYS A 321 -3.27 50.45 4.10
CA LYS A 321 -4.34 51.36 4.54
C LYS A 321 -4.05 51.93 5.93
N PRO A 322 -3.16 52.93 6.09
CA PRO A 322 -3.21 53.82 7.24
C PRO A 322 -4.43 54.75 7.09
N ALA A 323 -5.04 55.05 8.23
CA ALA A 323 -6.30 55.75 8.40
C ALA A 323 -6.50 57.00 7.51
N THR A 324 -7.44 56.92 6.57
CA THR A 324 -8.26 58.10 6.21
C THR A 324 -9.43 58.15 7.17
N ALA A 325 -9.14 58.57 8.40
CA ALA A 325 -10.13 59.05 9.35
C ALA A 325 -9.60 60.40 9.84
N GLU A 326 -9.79 61.44 9.03
CA GLU A 326 -9.64 62.81 9.49
C GLU A 326 -10.94 63.27 10.19
N PRO A 327 -10.84 64.13 11.23
CA PRO A 327 -11.92 64.45 12.15
C PRO A 327 -12.81 65.57 11.59
N VAL A 328 -14.12 65.36 11.58
CA VAL A 328 -15.07 66.47 11.36
C VAL A 328 -15.23 67.23 12.69
N ALA A 329 -14.51 68.33 12.80
CA ALA A 329 -14.79 69.39 13.76
C ALA A 329 -15.84 70.35 13.17
N GLN A 330 -16.95 70.55 13.88
CA GLN A 330 -17.86 71.70 13.76
C GLN A 330 -18.31 72.02 15.20
N ALA A 331 -17.81 73.10 15.81
CA ALA A 331 -18.23 74.51 15.68
C ALA A 331 -19.48 74.80 16.52
#